data_AF-A0A7J8H8Y8-F1
#
_entry.id   AF-A0A7J8H8Y8-F1
#
_cell.length_a   1.000
_cell.length_b   1.000
_cell.length_c   1.000
_cell.angle_alpha   90.00
_cell.angle_beta   90.00
_cell.angle_gamma   90.00
#
_symmetry.space_group_name_H-M   'P 1'
#
loop_
_entity.id
_entity.type
_entity.pdbx_description
1 polymer ?
#
loop_
_entity_poly.entity_id
_entity_poly.type
_entity_poly.pdbx_seq_one_letter_code
_entity_poly.pdbx_strand_id
1 'polypeptide(L)'
;MFTVSQTSRAWFIDRARQAREERLVQKERERAAIGIQAHVRSFLCRSRLQREIRREIDEFFKVDGSGSSKRSALCVFKIARKLLFLFRIKEDNERFEKLCCCILSSMDAENDPKVWYVSLALSKDLTLLWIKQIKDILRYCCELLGQLKVKNNKTKYTLCIWVPVVYIFRVLMIPS
;
A
#
# COMPACT_ATOMS: atom_id res chain seq x y z
N MET A 1 50.38 23.78 -57.58
CA MET A 1 50.66 22.89 -56.43
C MET A 1 50.07 23.50 -55.15
N PHE A 2 48.74 23.53 -54.95
CA PHE A 2 48.09 24.13 -53.76
C PHE A 2 46.80 23.43 -53.28
N THR A 3 46.37 22.35 -53.92
CA THR A 3 45.09 21.69 -53.63
C THR A 3 45.11 20.77 -52.40
N VAL A 4 46.28 20.29 -51.98
CA VAL A 4 46.45 19.34 -50.87
C VAL A 4 46.28 20.00 -49.49
N SER A 5 46.58 21.29 -49.33
CA SER A 5 46.43 21.96 -48.03
C SER A 5 44.97 22.28 -47.71
N GLN A 6 44.14 22.59 -48.71
CA GLN A 6 42.72 22.88 -48.53
C GLN A 6 41.91 21.65 -48.14
N THR A 7 42.20 20.48 -48.73
CA THR A 7 41.59 19.20 -48.34
C THR A 7 41.96 18.79 -46.92
N SER A 8 43.21 19.03 -46.48
CA SER A 8 43.60 18.75 -45.09
C SER A 8 42.83 19.60 -44.08
N ARG A 9 42.67 20.90 -44.34
CA ARG A 9 41.94 21.83 -43.45
C ARG A 9 40.45 21.49 -43.39
N ALA A 10 39.83 21.19 -44.52
CA ALA A 10 38.43 20.77 -44.58
C ALA A 10 38.22 19.47 -43.78
N TRP A 11 39.12 18.50 -43.92
CA TRP A 11 39.08 17.25 -43.17
C TRP A 11 39.25 17.46 -41.66
N PHE A 12 40.16 18.34 -41.21
CA PHE A 12 40.30 18.66 -39.79
C PHE A 12 39.03 19.32 -39.21
N ILE A 13 38.40 20.23 -39.96
CA ILE A 13 37.16 20.89 -39.54
C ILE A 13 36.02 19.88 -39.47
N ASP A 14 35.89 19.01 -40.47
CA ASP A 14 34.83 18.00 -40.52
C ASP A 14 34.98 16.97 -39.37
N ARG A 15 36.22 16.51 -39.12
CA ARG A 15 36.53 15.64 -37.98
C ARG A 15 36.20 16.31 -36.64
N ALA A 16 36.46 17.61 -36.50
CA ALA A 16 36.10 18.35 -35.30
C ALA A 16 34.58 18.56 -35.15
N ARG A 17 33.84 18.64 -36.26
CA ARG A 17 32.37 18.70 -36.28
C ARG A 17 31.77 17.36 -35.86
N GLN A 18 32.22 16.28 -36.50
CA GLN A 18 31.79 14.91 -36.21
C GLN A 18 32.03 14.54 -34.74
N ALA A 19 33.21 14.88 -34.18
CA ALA A 19 33.48 14.65 -32.76
C ALA A 19 32.56 15.43 -31.80
N ARG A 20 31.98 16.57 -32.22
CA ARG A 20 30.98 17.29 -31.41
C ARG A 20 29.61 16.63 -31.52
N GLU A 21 29.21 16.26 -32.73
CA GLU A 21 27.95 15.56 -32.98
C GLU A 21 27.90 14.23 -32.22
N GLU A 22 28.98 13.44 -32.24
CA GLU A 22 29.11 12.20 -31.47
C GLU A 22 28.98 12.44 -29.96
N ARG A 23 29.60 13.51 -29.43
CA ARG A 23 29.46 13.88 -28.01
C ARG A 23 28.04 14.28 -27.64
N LEU A 24 27.31 14.96 -28.53
CA LEU A 24 25.93 15.35 -28.29
C LEU A 24 25.03 14.12 -28.26
N VAL A 25 25.13 13.24 -29.26
CA VAL A 25 24.38 11.98 -29.32
C VAL A 25 24.67 11.10 -28.11
N GLN A 26 25.93 11.00 -27.70
CA GLN A 26 26.33 10.23 -26.52
C GLN A 26 25.73 10.81 -25.24
N LYS A 27 25.74 12.14 -25.06
CA LYS A 27 25.10 12.79 -23.91
C LYS A 27 23.60 12.56 -23.87
N GLU A 28 22.92 12.56 -25.01
CA GLU A 28 21.48 12.28 -25.09
C GLU A 28 21.19 10.83 -24.71
N ARG A 29 21.97 9.88 -25.23
CA ARG A 29 21.88 8.46 -24.85
C ARG A 29 22.12 8.25 -23.37
N GLU A 30 23.14 8.90 -22.80
CA GLU A 30 23.44 8.83 -21.36
C GLU A 30 22.29 9.40 -20.52
N ARG A 31 21.73 10.55 -20.90
CA ARG A 31 20.55 11.13 -20.22
C ARG A 31 19.36 10.19 -20.25
N ALA A 32 19.07 9.60 -21.42
CA ALA A 32 17.99 8.63 -21.57
C ALA A 32 18.25 7.39 -20.70
N ALA A 33 19.48 6.86 -20.71
CA ALA A 33 19.86 5.72 -19.90
C ALA A 33 19.72 6.01 -18.39
N ILE A 34 20.16 7.18 -17.92
CA ILE A 34 20.00 7.60 -16.52
C ILE A 34 18.51 7.66 -16.16
N GLY A 35 17.67 8.25 -17.03
CA GLY A 35 16.23 8.33 -16.84
C GLY A 35 15.58 6.96 -16.70
N ILE A 36 15.89 6.04 -17.63
CA ILE A 36 15.39 4.65 -17.61
C ILE A 36 15.85 3.95 -16.34
N GLN A 37 17.15 4.03 -16.01
CA GLN A 37 17.68 3.38 -14.82
C GLN A 37 17.05 3.92 -13.53
N ALA A 38 16.83 5.22 -13.42
CA ALA A 38 16.17 5.82 -12.27
C ALA A 38 14.74 5.28 -12.11
N HIS A 39 13.98 5.19 -13.20
CA HIS A 39 12.63 4.64 -13.20
C HIS A 39 12.62 3.16 -12.78
N VAL A 40 13.51 2.36 -13.36
CA VAL A 40 13.63 0.93 -13.03
C VAL A 40 14.03 0.72 -11.57
N ARG A 41 15.05 1.43 -11.07
CA ARG A 41 15.47 1.35 -9.65
C ARG A 41 14.32 1.73 -8.71
N SER A 42 13.60 2.80 -9.04
CA SER A 42 12.45 3.28 -8.27
C SER A 42 11.31 2.25 -8.25
N PHE A 43 11.00 1.66 -9.41
CA PHE A 43 10.00 0.58 -9.52
C PHE A 43 10.39 -0.65 -8.70
N LEU A 44 11.62 -1.13 -8.83
CA LEU A 44 12.11 -2.29 -8.08
C LEU A 44 12.08 -2.06 -6.56
N CYS A 45 12.48 -0.86 -6.12
CA CYS A 45 12.43 -0.47 -4.71
C CYS A 45 10.99 -0.48 -4.17
N ARG A 46 10.04 0.17 -4.86
CA ARG A 46 8.63 0.15 -4.48
C ARG A 46 8.06 -1.26 -4.46
N SER A 47 8.37 -2.08 -5.46
CA SER A 47 7.92 -3.47 -5.55
C SER A 47 8.50 -4.35 -4.44
N ARG A 48 9.74 -4.10 -4.00
CA ARG A 48 10.33 -4.77 -2.84
C ARG A 48 9.63 -4.36 -1.55
N LEU A 49 9.45 -3.06 -1.33
CA LEU A 49 8.77 -2.53 -0.14
C LEU A 49 7.33 -3.07 -0.03
N GLN A 50 6.58 -3.09 -1.13
CA GLN A 50 5.23 -3.63 -1.14
C GLN A 50 5.19 -5.12 -0.74
N ARG A 51 6.13 -5.92 -1.25
CA ARG A 51 6.25 -7.34 -0.89
C ARG A 51 6.61 -7.54 0.59
N GLU A 52 7.50 -6.71 1.12
CA GLU A 52 7.91 -6.76 2.52
C GLU A 52 6.75 -6.38 3.45
N ILE A 53 6.03 -5.31 3.14
CA ILE A 53 4.83 -4.91 3.89
C ILE A 53 3.77 -6.03 3.85
N ARG A 54 3.52 -6.64 2.68
CA ARG A 54 2.56 -7.75 2.57
C ARG A 54 2.99 -8.98 3.38
N ARG A 55 4.29 -9.29 3.39
CA ARG A 55 4.84 -10.38 4.21
C ARG A 55 4.62 -10.12 5.70
N GLU A 56 4.89 -8.91 6.17
CA GLU A 56 4.68 -8.54 7.58
C GLU A 56 3.19 -8.66 7.97
N ILE A 57 2.28 -8.25 7.09
CA ILE A 57 0.83 -8.41 7.30
C ILE A 57 0.47 -9.90 7.38
N ASP A 58 0.99 -10.72 6.47
CA ASP A 58 0.71 -12.15 6.43
C ASP A 58 1.27 -12.87 7.67
N GLU A 59 2.50 -12.53 8.09
CA GLU A 59 3.12 -13.02 9.32
C GLU A 59 2.30 -12.62 10.54
N PHE A 60 1.84 -11.37 10.62
CA PHE A 60 0.99 -10.91 11.70
C PHE A 60 -0.27 -11.77 11.85
N PHE A 61 -0.92 -12.15 10.74
CA PHE A 61 -2.12 -13.00 10.78
C PHE A 61 -1.84 -14.49 10.96
N LYS A 62 -0.61 -15.00 10.74
CA LYS A 62 -0.27 -16.43 10.92
C LYS A 62 -0.16 -16.89 12.36
N VAL A 63 0.06 -15.98 13.31
CA VAL A 63 0.37 -16.31 14.73
C VAL A 63 -0.80 -16.96 15.49
N ASP A 64 -2.00 -17.04 14.90
CA ASP A 64 -3.22 -17.56 15.56
C ASP A 64 -3.24 -19.08 15.84
N GLY A 65 -2.20 -19.83 15.46
CA GLY A 65 -2.16 -21.29 15.58
C GLY A 65 -1.54 -21.87 16.87
N SER A 66 -0.73 -21.13 17.65
CA SER A 66 0.09 -21.77 18.71
C SER A 66 0.21 -21.05 20.06
N GLY A 67 -0.68 -20.11 20.39
CA GLY A 67 -0.69 -19.54 21.74
C GLY A 67 -1.09 -18.08 21.76
N SER A 68 -1.98 -17.78 22.69
CA SER A 68 -2.58 -16.47 22.98
C SER A 68 -1.54 -15.37 23.25
N SER A 69 -0.93 -14.82 22.19
CA SER A 69 -0.32 -13.50 22.26
C SER A 69 -1.41 -12.48 21.96
N LYS A 70 -2.06 -11.95 23.01
CA LYS A 70 -3.02 -10.85 22.90
C LYS A 70 -2.42 -9.72 22.04
N ARG A 71 -2.88 -9.59 20.79
CA ARG A 71 -2.44 -8.52 19.89
C ARG A 71 -2.98 -7.20 20.42
N SER A 72 -2.09 -6.27 20.77
CA SER A 72 -2.52 -4.95 21.25
C SER A 72 -3.31 -4.21 20.17
N ALA A 73 -4.25 -3.35 20.58
CA ALA A 73 -4.98 -2.45 19.68
C ALA A 73 -4.02 -1.68 18.76
N LEU A 74 -2.89 -1.21 19.30
CA LEU A 74 -1.89 -0.45 18.57
C LEU A 74 -1.20 -1.30 17.48
N CYS A 75 -0.94 -2.59 17.73
CA CYS A 75 -0.40 -3.49 16.71
C CYS A 75 -1.39 -3.71 15.58
N VAL A 76 -2.66 -3.98 15.90
CA VAL A 76 -3.73 -4.12 14.91
C VAL A 76 -3.87 -2.84 14.08
N PHE A 77 -3.82 -1.68 14.73
CA PHE A 77 -3.89 -0.38 14.06
C PHE A 77 -2.75 -0.15 13.07
N LYS A 78 -1.52 -0.48 13.46
CA LYS A 78 -0.33 -0.36 12.59
C LYS A 78 -0.43 -1.27 11.37
N ILE A 79 -0.86 -2.52 11.58
CA ILE A 79 -1.03 -3.49 10.48
C ILE A 79 -2.18 -3.08 9.56
N ALA A 80 -3.30 -2.63 10.11
CA ALA A 80 -4.41 -2.11 9.36
C ALA A 80 -3.99 -0.93 8.47
N ARG A 81 -3.18 0.01 8.98
CA ARG A 81 -2.66 1.14 8.17
C ARG A 81 -1.81 0.65 7.00
N LYS A 82 -0.93 -0.33 7.24
CA LYS A 82 -0.09 -0.94 6.19
C LYS A 82 -0.94 -1.63 5.13
N LEU A 83 -1.96 -2.38 5.53
CA LEU A 83 -2.88 -3.06 4.61
C LEU A 83 -3.65 -2.05 3.77
N LEU A 84 -4.32 -1.08 4.40
CA LEU A 84 -5.14 -0.08 3.71
C LEU A 84 -4.32 0.80 2.76
N PHE A 85 -3.04 1.07 3.08
CA PHE A 85 -2.15 1.81 2.20
C PHE A 85 -1.86 1.10 0.88
N LEU A 86 -1.81 -0.25 0.88
CA LEU A 86 -1.52 -1.07 -0.30
C LEU A 86 -2.73 -1.84 -0.83
N PHE A 87 -3.92 -1.57 -0.28
CA PHE A 87 -5.08 -2.44 -0.44
C PHE A 87 -5.54 -2.51 -1.89
N ARG A 88 -5.64 -3.74 -2.41
CA ARG A 88 -6.23 -4.03 -3.70
C ARG A 88 -7.37 -5.01 -3.53
N ILE A 89 -8.59 -4.56 -3.79
CA ILE A 89 -9.82 -5.33 -3.56
C ILE A 89 -9.81 -6.73 -4.20
N LYS A 90 -9.16 -6.89 -5.36
CA LYS A 90 -9.07 -8.17 -6.06
C LYS A 90 -8.07 -9.16 -5.45
N GLU A 91 -7.05 -8.66 -4.74
CA GLU A 91 -5.93 -9.47 -4.25
C GLU A 91 -5.94 -9.65 -2.73
N ASP A 92 -6.49 -8.68 -2.00
CA ASP A 92 -6.31 -8.56 -0.55
C ASP A 92 -7.60 -8.83 0.24
N ASN A 93 -8.64 -9.38 -0.40
CA ASN A 93 -9.93 -9.66 0.24
C ASN A 93 -9.78 -10.56 1.49
N GLU A 94 -9.00 -11.64 1.38
CA GLU A 94 -8.75 -12.57 2.50
C GLU A 94 -8.00 -11.88 3.67
N ARG A 95 -7.01 -11.03 3.35
CA ARG A 95 -6.27 -10.26 4.38
C ARG A 95 -7.18 -9.25 5.07
N PHE A 96 -8.08 -8.64 4.32
CA PHE A 96 -9.03 -7.67 4.85
C PHE A 96 -10.10 -8.32 5.71
N GLU A 97 -10.58 -9.51 5.33
CA GLU A 97 -11.45 -10.32 6.18
C GLU A 97 -10.76 -10.67 7.51
N LYS A 98 -9.51 -11.15 7.46
CA LYS A 98 -8.71 -11.42 8.69
C LYS A 98 -8.52 -10.17 9.55
N LEU A 99 -8.34 -9.00 8.94
CA LEU A 99 -8.27 -7.74 9.67
C LEU A 99 -9.60 -7.44 10.39
N CYS A 100 -10.72 -7.55 9.70
CA CYS A 100 -12.04 -7.31 10.28
C CYS A 100 -12.34 -8.30 11.42
N CYS A 101 -12.01 -9.58 11.24
CA CYS A 101 -12.08 -10.57 12.31
C CYS A 101 -11.23 -10.17 13.51
N CYS A 102 -9.97 -9.75 13.31
CA CYS A 102 -9.10 -9.30 14.40
C CYS A 102 -9.68 -8.09 15.16
N ILE A 103 -10.27 -7.13 14.45
CA ILE A 103 -10.91 -5.96 15.07
C ILE A 103 -12.10 -6.40 15.91
N LEU A 104 -12.98 -7.26 15.39
CA LEU A 104 -14.14 -7.76 16.12
C LEU A 104 -13.75 -8.61 17.33
N SER A 105 -12.83 -9.57 17.17
CA SER A 105 -12.36 -10.40 18.27
C SER A 105 -11.65 -9.60 19.36
N SER A 106 -11.10 -8.42 19.04
CA SER A 106 -10.55 -7.52 20.06
C SER A 106 -11.62 -6.91 20.97
N MET A 107 -12.89 -6.88 20.52
CA MET A 107 -14.03 -6.35 21.27
C MET A 107 -14.74 -7.42 22.11
N ASP A 108 -14.67 -8.69 21.70
CA ASP A 108 -15.22 -9.83 22.45
C ASP A 108 -14.34 -10.23 23.65
N ALA A 109 -13.10 -9.74 23.72
CA ALA A 109 -12.19 -10.02 24.83
C ALA A 109 -12.59 -9.23 26.08
N GLU A 110 -13.38 -9.85 26.96
CA GLU A 110 -13.97 -9.28 28.18
C GLU A 110 -12.97 -8.69 29.21
N ASN A 111 -11.66 -8.88 29.05
CA ASN A 111 -10.70 -8.71 30.17
C ASN A 111 -9.74 -7.51 30.12
N ASP A 112 -9.79 -6.59 29.14
CA ASP A 112 -9.11 -5.28 29.27
C ASP A 112 -9.56 -4.27 28.19
N PRO A 113 -10.29 -3.18 28.54
CA PRO A 113 -10.66 -2.12 27.61
C PRO A 113 -9.46 -1.46 26.89
N LYS A 114 -8.24 -1.53 27.44
CA LYS A 114 -7.01 -1.02 26.79
C LYS A 114 -6.57 -1.88 25.60
N VAL A 115 -7.05 -3.10 25.49
CA VAL A 115 -6.73 -4.03 24.40
C VAL A 115 -7.70 -3.87 23.23
N TRP A 116 -8.86 -3.27 23.47
CA TRP A 116 -9.90 -3.08 22.45
C TRP A 116 -9.43 -2.09 21.39
N TYR A 117 -9.70 -2.41 20.12
CA TYR A 117 -9.38 -1.53 19.02
C TYR A 117 -10.02 -0.14 19.13
N VAL A 118 -11.21 -0.07 19.74
CA VAL A 118 -11.98 1.17 19.97
C VAL A 118 -11.28 2.11 20.96
N SER A 119 -10.46 1.60 21.88
CA SER A 119 -9.73 2.43 22.85
C SER A 119 -8.80 3.46 22.20
N LEU A 120 -8.35 3.19 20.97
CA LEU A 120 -7.53 4.13 20.19
C LEU A 120 -8.27 5.41 19.80
N ALA A 121 -9.60 5.38 19.77
CA ALA A 121 -10.41 6.58 19.54
C ALA A 121 -10.26 7.61 20.67
N LEU A 122 -9.92 7.15 21.88
CA LEU A 122 -9.73 7.99 23.07
C LEU A 122 -8.31 8.59 23.14
N SER A 123 -7.38 8.13 22.31
CA SER A 123 -6.01 8.62 22.29
C SER A 123 -5.87 9.88 21.43
N LYS A 124 -5.57 11.03 22.06
CA LYS A 124 -5.46 12.34 21.37
C LYS A 124 -4.56 12.31 20.13
N ASP A 125 -3.47 11.54 20.16
CA ASP A 125 -2.51 11.46 19.05
C ASP A 125 -3.00 10.58 17.89
N LEU A 126 -3.90 9.64 18.17
CA LEU A 126 -4.33 8.61 17.22
C LEU A 126 -5.77 8.80 16.76
N THR A 127 -6.62 9.56 17.47
CA THR A 127 -8.05 9.71 17.18
C THR A 127 -8.32 10.07 15.72
N LEU A 128 -7.64 11.07 15.16
CA LEU A 128 -7.87 11.49 13.76
C LEU A 128 -7.46 10.42 12.75
N LEU A 129 -6.33 9.75 13.01
CA LEU A 129 -5.82 8.67 12.16
C LEU A 129 -6.72 7.43 12.24
N TRP A 130 -7.24 7.15 13.43
CA TRP A 130 -8.21 6.09 13.69
C TRP A 130 -9.53 6.36 12.99
N ILE A 131 -10.09 7.58 13.10
CA ILE A 131 -11.31 7.96 12.39
C ILE A 131 -11.15 7.77 10.88
N LYS A 132 -10.04 8.25 10.30
CA LYS A 132 -9.75 8.07 8.88
C LYS A 132 -9.72 6.58 8.52
N GLN A 133 -9.01 5.79 9.31
CA GLN A 133 -8.87 4.36 9.07
C GLN A 133 -10.20 3.62 9.16
N ILE A 134 -11.06 3.95 10.13
CA ILE A 134 -12.41 3.38 10.23
C ILE A 134 -13.24 3.76 9.01
N LYS A 135 -13.19 5.00 8.55
CA LYS A 135 -13.88 5.42 7.31
C LYS A 135 -13.40 4.62 6.10
N ASP A 136 -12.10 4.43 5.96
CA ASP A 136 -11.51 3.64 4.87
C ASP A 136 -11.97 2.16 4.96
N ILE A 137 -11.93 1.56 6.15
CA ILE A 137 -12.44 0.20 6.39
C ILE A 137 -13.92 0.12 5.98
N LEU A 138 -14.77 1.00 6.49
CA LEU A 138 -16.20 1.02 6.18
C LEU A 138 -16.49 1.17 4.69
N ARG A 139 -15.73 2.03 4.00
CA ARG A 139 -15.82 2.19 2.54
C ARG A 139 -15.55 0.86 1.83
N TYR A 140 -14.47 0.15 2.20
CA TYR A 140 -14.15 -1.15 1.61
C TYR A 140 -15.16 -2.23 1.97
N CYS A 141 -15.69 -2.24 3.20
CA CYS A 141 -16.81 -3.11 3.58
C CYS A 141 -18.01 -2.92 2.64
N CYS A 142 -18.40 -1.67 2.39
CA CYS A 142 -19.50 -1.34 1.48
C CYS A 142 -19.22 -1.78 0.04
N GLU A 143 -18.00 -1.58 -0.46
CA GLU A 143 -17.60 -2.00 -1.81
C GLU A 143 -17.65 -3.52 -1.98
N LEU A 144 -17.16 -4.27 -0.98
CA LEU A 144 -17.22 -5.74 -0.97
C LEU A 144 -18.66 -6.26 -0.84
N LEU A 145 -19.48 -5.65 0.02
CA LEU A 145 -20.91 -5.98 0.13
C LEU A 145 -21.65 -5.73 -1.19
N GLY A 146 -21.32 -4.64 -1.89
CA GLY A 146 -21.86 -4.36 -3.23
C GLY A 146 -21.54 -5.47 -4.24
N GLN A 147 -20.31 -6.00 -4.21
CA GLN A 147 -19.91 -7.12 -5.08
C GLN A 147 -20.59 -8.45 -4.69
N LEU A 148 -20.80 -8.70 -3.40
CA LEU A 148 -21.48 -9.90 -2.90
C LEU A 148 -22.96 -9.93 -3.26
N LYS A 149 -23.65 -8.77 -3.17
CA LYS A 149 -25.07 -8.64 -3.56
C LYS A 149 -25.32 -9.02 -5.03
N VAL A 150 -24.29 -8.92 -5.88
CA VAL A 150 -24.35 -9.23 -7.32
C VAL A 150 -24.03 -10.72 -7.62
N LYS A 151 -23.48 -11.50 -6.67
CA LYS A 151 -22.88 -12.83 -6.92
C LYS A 151 -23.57 -14.07 -6.31
N ASN A 152 -24.75 -13.96 -5.67
CA ASN A 152 -25.60 -15.02 -5.04
C ASN A 152 -25.53 -15.26 -3.52
N ASN A 153 -26.71 -15.67 -3.01
CA ASN A 153 -27.21 -15.84 -1.64
C ASN A 153 -26.53 -16.92 -0.75
N LYS A 154 -25.20 -16.87 -0.57
CA LYS A 154 -24.55 -17.59 0.56
C LYS A 154 -24.07 -16.60 1.62
N THR A 155 -25.04 -15.88 2.17
CA THR A 155 -24.85 -14.69 3.01
C THR A 155 -25.30 -15.01 4.43
N LYS A 156 -24.48 -15.74 5.20
CA LYS A 156 -24.69 -15.86 6.66
C LYS A 156 -23.43 -15.48 7.43
N TYR A 157 -22.29 -16.12 7.15
CA TYR A 157 -21.03 -15.85 7.87
C TYR A 157 -20.42 -14.48 7.53
N THR A 158 -20.51 -14.08 6.27
CA THR A 158 -19.97 -12.79 5.79
C THR A 158 -20.75 -11.61 6.38
N LEU A 159 -22.10 -11.66 6.39
CA LEU A 159 -22.94 -10.63 7.01
C LEU A 159 -22.72 -10.52 8.53
N CYS A 160 -22.47 -11.63 9.23
CA CYS A 160 -22.17 -11.62 10.67
C CYS A 160 -20.89 -10.85 11.04
N ILE A 161 -19.96 -10.63 10.11
CA ILE A 161 -18.73 -9.86 10.35
C ILE A 161 -18.94 -8.39 9.95
N TRP A 162 -19.53 -8.15 8.77
CA TRP A 162 -19.64 -6.79 8.24
C TRP A 162 -20.71 -5.94 8.95
N VAL A 163 -21.82 -6.55 9.37
CA VAL A 163 -22.94 -5.82 9.98
C VAL A 163 -22.57 -5.31 11.38
N PRO A 164 -21.95 -6.09 12.28
CA PRO A 164 -21.49 -5.58 13.58
C PRO A 164 -20.39 -4.53 13.45
N VAL A 165 -19.43 -4.69 12.53
CA VAL A 165 -18.43 -3.65 12.24
C VAL A 165 -19.13 -2.34 11.85
N VAL A 166 -20.03 -2.38 10.88
CA VAL A 166 -20.76 -1.18 10.44
C VAL A 166 -21.65 -0.59 11.54
N TYR A 167 -22.32 -1.43 12.33
CA TYR A 167 -23.22 -1.01 13.39
C TYR A 167 -22.45 -0.38 14.57
N ILE A 168 -21.41 -1.04 15.07
CA ILE A 168 -20.54 -0.55 16.15
C ILE A 168 -19.92 0.78 15.76
N PHE A 169 -19.39 0.90 14.54
CA PHE A 169 -18.77 2.15 14.10
C PHE A 169 -19.79 3.24 13.78
N ARG A 170 -21.00 2.92 13.33
CA ARG A 170 -22.07 3.91 13.16
C ARG A 170 -22.58 4.44 14.49
N VAL A 171 -22.71 3.58 15.51
CA VAL A 171 -23.12 3.98 16.87
C VAL A 171 -22.03 4.83 17.54
N LEU A 172 -20.75 4.55 17.31
CA LEU A 172 -19.62 5.34 17.87
C LEU A 172 -19.29 6.64 17.11
N MET A 173 -19.74 6.80 15.86
CA MET A 173 -19.38 7.94 15.00
C MET A 173 -20.50 8.96 14.77
N ILE A 174 -21.72 8.75 15.27
CA ILE A 174 -22.77 9.76 15.24
C ILE A 174 -22.64 10.59 16.53
N PRO A 175 -22.26 11.88 16.46
CA PRO A 175 -22.39 12.76 17.61
C PRO A 175 -23.88 12.90 17.93
N SER A 176 -24.23 12.70 19.19
CA SER A 176 -25.52 13.10 19.76
C SER A 176 -25.73 14.60 19.62
#